data_AF-A0A0D2MFI6-F1
#
_entry.id   AF-A0A0D2MFI6-F1
#
_cell.length_a   1.000
_cell.length_b   1.000
_cell.length_c   1.000
_cell.angle_alpha   90.00
_cell.angle_beta   90.00
_cell.angle_gamma   90.00
#
_symmetry.space_group_name_H-M   'P 1'
#
loop_
_entity.id
_entity.type
_entity.pdbx_description
1 polymer ?
#
loop_
_entity_poly.entity_id
_entity_poly.type
_entity_poly.pdbx_seq_one_letter_code
_entity_poly.pdbx_strand_id
1 'polypeptide(L)'
;MATQIPERPGSFRDFVGAATGPLDGGADVSVTEFKYRYSAGQVANILWSAGVPDKAAAGALVHLRHLVGGRARAYTGEIPFERVFQVQFPERAGALRNFLEVLSPAWNVTLFHYRQTGNSTSYVLLGIQVPPEAASDFKRAQRKLREEFTFEEIEGQAREVFNMFIQ
;
A
#
# COMPACT_ATOMS: atom_id res chain seq x y z
N MET A 1 -0.53 13.25 -5.82
CA MET A 1 -0.36 12.89 -7.25
C MET A 1 -1.20 11.65 -7.51
N ALA A 2 -1.73 11.48 -8.72
CA ALA A 2 -2.40 10.24 -9.13
C ALA A 2 -1.52 9.54 -10.18
N THR A 3 -1.31 8.24 -10.06
CA THR A 3 -0.47 7.46 -10.97
C THR A 3 -1.19 6.17 -11.32
N GLN A 4 -1.13 5.73 -12.57
CA GLN A 4 -1.66 4.44 -12.99
C GLN A 4 -0.57 3.39 -13.03
N ILE A 5 -0.90 2.18 -12.57
CA ILE A 5 -0.05 1.00 -12.70
C ILE A 5 -0.83 -0.11 -13.40
N PRO A 6 -0.17 -1.02 -14.13
CA PRO A 6 -0.85 -2.21 -14.66
C PRO A 6 -1.42 -3.07 -13.53
N GLU A 7 -2.60 -3.65 -13.69
CA GLU A 7 -3.19 -4.59 -12.73
C GLU A 7 -2.68 -6.01 -12.99
N ARG A 8 -1.42 -6.25 -12.63
CA ARG A 8 -0.78 -7.57 -12.67
C ARG A 8 0.09 -7.78 -11.44
N PRO A 9 0.25 -9.04 -10.97
CA PRO A 9 1.15 -9.36 -9.86
C PRO A 9 2.51 -8.69 -10.02
N GLY A 10 2.99 -8.02 -8.98
CA GLY A 10 4.26 -7.30 -8.95
C GLY A 10 4.19 -5.82 -9.35
N SER A 11 3.14 -5.32 -10.01
CA SER A 11 3.10 -3.90 -10.41
C SER A 11 3.04 -2.94 -9.23
N PHE A 12 2.33 -3.33 -8.17
CA PHE A 12 2.32 -2.60 -6.91
C PHE A 12 3.72 -2.57 -6.27
N ARG A 13 4.46 -3.69 -6.30
CA ARG A 13 5.85 -3.77 -5.84
C ARG A 13 6.76 -2.82 -6.61
N ASP A 14 6.68 -2.86 -7.94
CA ASP A 14 7.52 -2.03 -8.81
C ASP A 14 7.28 -0.55 -8.54
N PHE A 15 6.01 -0.15 -8.39
CA PHE A 15 5.63 1.20 -8.03
C PHE A 15 6.18 1.61 -6.65
N VAL A 16 6.02 0.76 -5.64
CA VAL A 16 6.55 1.03 -4.30
C VAL A 16 8.07 1.19 -4.35
N GLY A 17 8.78 0.29 -5.02
CA GLY A 17 10.23 0.39 -5.17
C GLY A 17 10.67 1.72 -5.79
N ALA A 18 9.94 2.21 -6.79
CA ALA A 18 10.19 3.51 -7.41
C ALA A 18 9.77 4.69 -6.51
N ALA A 19 8.68 4.57 -5.75
CA ALA A 19 8.11 5.65 -4.94
C ALA A 19 8.76 5.82 -3.56
N THR A 20 9.32 4.75 -2.99
CA THR A 20 9.97 4.73 -1.67
C THR A 20 11.46 4.43 -1.75
N GLY A 21 12.01 4.24 -2.94
CA GLY A 21 13.45 4.06 -3.15
C GLY A 21 14.22 5.37 -2.95
N PRO A 22 15.55 5.28 -2.74
CA PRO A 22 16.40 6.46 -2.68
C PRO A 22 16.32 7.22 -4.02
N LEU A 23 16.08 8.53 -3.95
CA LEU A 23 16.23 9.39 -5.11
C LEU A 23 17.72 9.52 -5.49
N ASP A 24 18.02 9.97 -6.71
CA ASP A 24 19.38 10.37 -7.09
C ASP A 24 19.96 11.30 -6.00
N GLY A 25 21.01 10.85 -5.31
CA GLY A 25 21.57 11.53 -4.13
C GLY A 25 21.31 10.85 -2.77
N GLY A 26 20.61 9.72 -2.72
CA GLY A 26 20.53 8.84 -1.55
C GLY A 26 19.51 9.23 -0.46
N ALA A 27 18.67 10.24 -0.71
CA ALA A 27 17.63 10.64 0.22
C ALA A 27 16.36 9.79 0.04
N ASP A 28 15.84 9.26 1.15
CA ASP A 28 14.56 8.55 1.17
C ASP A 28 13.39 9.50 0.91
N VAL A 29 12.44 9.04 0.11
CA VAL A 29 11.17 9.74 -0.13
C VAL A 29 10.24 9.53 1.07
N SER A 30 9.84 10.62 1.73
CA SER A 30 8.86 10.55 2.83
C SER A 30 7.46 10.52 2.25
N VAL A 31 6.89 9.34 2.01
CA VAL A 31 5.49 9.21 1.59
C VAL A 31 4.58 9.74 2.69
N THR A 32 3.70 10.68 2.37
CA THR A 32 2.75 11.29 3.32
C THR A 32 1.33 10.75 3.13
N GLU A 33 0.98 10.27 1.94
CA GLU A 33 -0.26 9.57 1.64
C GLU A 33 -0.01 8.50 0.59
N PHE A 34 -0.63 7.33 0.75
CA PHE A 34 -0.65 6.27 -0.25
C PHE A 34 -2.00 5.58 -0.19
N LYS A 35 -2.81 5.74 -1.23
CA LYS A 35 -4.06 5.03 -1.43
C LYS A 35 -3.99 4.20 -2.70
N TYR A 36 -4.27 2.93 -2.55
CA TYR A 36 -4.42 1.97 -3.62
C TYR A 36 -5.57 1.03 -3.27
N ARG A 37 -6.38 0.71 -4.27
CA ARG A 37 -7.39 -0.33 -4.24
C ARG A 37 -7.32 -1.06 -5.56
N TYR A 38 -7.18 -2.38 -5.49
CA TYR A 38 -7.21 -3.26 -6.64
C TYR A 38 -8.53 -3.09 -7.40
N SER A 39 -8.44 -3.02 -8.71
CA SER A 39 -9.56 -3.03 -9.63
C SER A 39 -9.35 -4.12 -10.66
N ALA A 40 -10.37 -4.94 -10.94
CA ALA A 40 -10.30 -5.98 -11.97
C ALA A 40 -10.14 -5.45 -13.41
N GLY A 41 -9.87 -4.15 -13.59
CA GLY A 41 -9.54 -3.54 -14.88
C GLY A 41 -8.08 -3.81 -15.28
N GLN A 42 -7.66 -3.26 -16.41
CA GLN A 42 -6.26 -3.39 -16.88
C GLN A 42 -5.29 -2.46 -16.14
N VAL A 43 -5.80 -1.45 -15.44
CA VAL A 43 -5.02 -0.40 -14.77
C VAL A 43 -5.58 -0.06 -13.40
N ALA A 44 -4.70 0.06 -12.41
CA ALA A 44 -4.99 0.51 -11.05
C ALA A 44 -4.70 2.00 -10.94
N ASN A 45 -5.52 2.74 -10.20
CA ASN A 45 -5.20 4.12 -9.85
C ASN A 45 -4.60 4.15 -8.44
N ILE A 46 -3.40 4.71 -8.33
CA ILE A 46 -2.72 4.98 -7.06
C ILE A 46 -2.77 6.49 -6.81
N LEU A 47 -3.33 6.89 -5.67
CA LEU A 47 -3.19 8.25 -5.18
C LEU A 47 -2.07 8.26 -4.14
N TRP A 48 -1.03 9.04 -4.36
CA TRP A 48 0.07 9.13 -3.41
C TRP A 48 0.64 10.54 -3.33
N SER A 49 1.20 10.88 -2.19
CA SER A 49 1.92 12.13 -1.96
C SER A 49 3.18 11.83 -1.17
N ALA A 50 4.21 12.63 -1.43
CA ALA A 50 5.47 12.52 -0.74
C ALA A 50 5.99 13.91 -0.37
N GLY A 51 6.56 14.01 0.83
CA GLY A 51 7.44 15.11 1.23
C GLY A 51 8.77 14.97 0.50
N VAL A 52 9.20 16.05 -0.13
CA VAL A 52 10.46 16.12 -0.86
C VAL A 52 11.40 17.08 -0.12
N PRO A 53 12.63 16.66 0.23
CA PRO A 53 13.55 17.50 0.98
C PRO A 53 14.09 18.70 0.17
N ASP A 54 14.07 18.63 -1.17
CA ASP A 54 14.51 19.70 -2.07
C ASP A 54 13.71 19.74 -3.40
N LYS A 55 13.69 20.91 -4.05
CA LYS A 55 13.10 21.17 -5.38
C LYS A 55 13.70 20.30 -6.49
N ALA A 56 14.98 19.91 -6.43
CA ALA A 56 15.57 19.04 -7.45
C ALA A 56 14.94 17.63 -7.42
N ALA A 57 14.76 17.08 -6.22
CA ALA A 57 14.07 15.82 -5.97
C ALA A 57 12.57 15.87 -6.35
N ALA A 58 11.94 17.04 -6.24
CA ALA A 58 10.56 17.22 -6.73
C ALA A 58 10.45 17.03 -8.26
N GLY A 59 11.54 17.28 -9.01
CA GLY A 59 11.68 17.01 -10.43
C GLY A 59 11.56 15.52 -10.78
N ALA A 60 12.21 14.64 -10.02
CA ALA A 60 12.12 13.19 -10.23
C ALA A 60 10.69 12.67 -10.00
N LEU A 61 10.00 13.19 -8.99
CA LEU A 61 8.58 12.92 -8.75
C LEU A 61 7.68 13.45 -9.89
N VAL A 62 8.13 14.45 -10.68
CA VAL A 62 7.43 14.88 -11.91
C VAL A 62 7.38 13.79 -12.97
N HIS A 63 8.45 13.01 -13.10
CA HIS A 63 8.48 11.98 -14.13
C HIS A 63 7.56 10.80 -13.78
N LEU A 64 7.33 10.56 -12.48
CA LEU A 64 6.40 9.55 -11.97
C LEU A 64 4.90 9.92 -12.11
N ARG A 65 4.56 11.21 -12.32
CA ARG A 65 3.15 11.69 -12.51
C ARG A 65 2.67 11.64 -13.95
N HIS A 66 3.45 11.18 -14.93
CA HIS A 66 3.01 11.16 -16.34
C HIS A 66 2.14 9.94 -16.69
N LEU A 67 1.52 9.31 -15.70
CA LEU A 67 0.55 8.23 -15.84
C LEU A 67 -0.77 8.62 -15.14
N VAL A 68 -1.30 9.83 -15.39
CA VAL A 68 -2.53 10.34 -14.74
C VAL A 68 -3.74 10.18 -15.67
N GLY A 69 -4.79 9.51 -15.20
CA GLY A 69 -6.11 9.59 -15.81
C GLY A 69 -7.23 8.90 -15.02
N GLY A 70 -7.96 9.65 -14.19
CA GLY A 70 -9.31 9.26 -13.76
C GLY A 70 -9.52 9.08 -12.26
N ARG A 71 -10.77 9.30 -11.83
CA ARG A 71 -11.25 8.97 -10.48
C ARG A 71 -11.12 7.46 -10.30
N ALA A 72 -10.47 7.02 -9.22
CA ALA A 72 -10.44 5.61 -8.83
C ALA A 72 -11.89 5.14 -8.65
N ARG A 73 -12.37 4.29 -9.57
CA ARG A 73 -13.61 3.54 -9.35
C ARG A 73 -13.23 2.42 -8.40
N ALA A 74 -13.76 2.47 -7.18
CA ALA A 74 -13.64 1.39 -6.23
C ALA A 74 -14.30 0.13 -6.84
N TYR A 75 -13.68 -1.02 -6.63
CA TYR A 75 -14.12 -2.29 -7.19
C TYR A 75 -15.37 -2.76 -6.44
N THR A 76 -16.52 -2.75 -7.11
CA THR A 76 -17.82 -3.12 -6.55
C THR A 76 -18.07 -4.63 -6.51
N GLY A 77 -17.03 -5.44 -6.33
CA GLY A 77 -17.13 -6.90 -6.34
C GLY A 77 -16.44 -7.56 -5.14
N GLU A 78 -16.70 -8.84 -4.94
CA GLU A 78 -15.92 -9.64 -4.00
C GLU A 78 -14.54 -9.95 -4.60
N ILE A 79 -13.50 -9.77 -3.79
CA ILE A 79 -12.14 -10.19 -4.14
C ILE A 79 -11.87 -11.54 -3.45
N PRO A 80 -11.69 -12.64 -4.21
CA PRO A 80 -11.50 -13.96 -3.61
C PRO A 80 -10.30 -14.00 -2.68
N PHE A 81 -10.49 -14.63 -1.51
CA PHE A 81 -9.47 -14.82 -0.47
C PHE A 81 -8.83 -13.52 0.04
N GLU A 82 -9.51 -12.38 -0.14
CA GLU A 82 -9.07 -11.13 0.46
C GLU A 82 -9.26 -11.15 1.96
N ARG A 83 -8.18 -10.84 2.66
CA ARG A 83 -8.17 -10.54 4.09
C ARG A 83 -7.81 -9.07 4.27
N VAL A 84 -8.51 -8.39 5.16
CA VAL A 84 -8.28 -6.97 5.44
C VAL A 84 -7.80 -6.80 6.86
N PHE A 85 -6.76 -5.99 7.02
CA PHE A 85 -6.11 -5.70 8.29
C PHE A 85 -6.06 -4.19 8.52
N GLN A 86 -6.27 -3.80 9.76
CA GLN A 86 -5.77 -2.54 10.28
C GLN A 86 -4.37 -2.79 10.85
N VAL A 87 -3.39 -2.03 10.39
CA VAL A 87 -2.00 -2.17 10.79
C VAL A 87 -1.50 -0.89 11.43
N GLN A 88 -0.93 -0.98 12.63
CA GLN A 88 -0.32 0.14 13.32
C GLN A 88 1.17 0.24 12.96
N PHE A 89 1.59 1.43 12.52
CA PHE A 89 2.95 1.73 12.10
C PHE A 89 3.61 2.69 13.09
N PRO A 90 4.83 2.38 13.56
CA PRO A 90 5.66 3.39 14.20
C PRO A 90 6.06 4.44 13.16
N GLU A 91 5.88 5.71 13.48
CA GLU A 91 6.26 6.84 12.60
C GLU A 91 7.77 7.06 12.63
N ARG A 92 8.49 6.17 11.93
CA ARG A 92 9.95 6.23 11.73
C ARG A 92 10.29 6.08 10.25
N ALA A 93 11.39 6.71 9.83
CA ALA A 93 11.89 6.60 8.46
C ALA A 93 12.09 5.13 8.06
N GLY A 94 11.67 4.78 6.84
CA GLY A 94 11.83 3.43 6.29
C GLY A 94 10.78 2.39 6.74
N ALA A 95 9.93 2.66 7.74
CA ALA A 95 8.93 1.69 8.21
C ALA A 95 7.98 1.23 7.10
N LEU A 96 7.48 2.17 6.29
CA LEU A 96 6.61 1.87 5.15
C LEU A 96 7.33 0.99 4.10
N ARG A 97 8.57 1.32 3.77
CA ARG A 97 9.39 0.57 2.81
C ARG A 97 9.63 -0.85 3.31
N ASN A 98 10.11 -1.01 4.55
CA ASN A 98 10.40 -2.31 5.14
C ASN A 98 9.16 -3.20 5.21
N PHE A 99 8.02 -2.62 5.55
CA PHE A 99 6.73 -3.33 5.54
C PHE A 99 6.41 -3.90 4.16
N LEU A 100 6.50 -3.05 3.13
CA LEU A 100 6.17 -3.40 1.76
C LEU A 100 7.18 -4.38 1.16
N GLU A 101 8.46 -4.33 1.53
CA GLU A 101 9.48 -5.30 1.11
C GLU A 101 9.17 -6.73 1.56
N VAL A 102 8.53 -6.90 2.72
CA VAL A 102 8.16 -8.23 3.22
C VAL A 102 6.87 -8.75 2.57
N LEU A 103 5.87 -7.89 2.34
CA LEU A 103 4.56 -8.32 1.85
C LEU A 103 4.46 -8.41 0.32
N SER A 104 4.97 -7.39 -0.36
CA SER A 104 4.72 -7.16 -1.78
C SER A 104 5.30 -8.20 -2.75
N PRO A 105 6.43 -8.89 -2.49
CA PRO A 105 6.90 -9.92 -3.42
C PRO A 105 6.15 -11.25 -3.30
N ALA A 106 5.42 -11.50 -2.21
CA ALA A 106 4.86 -12.82 -1.89
C ALA A 106 3.33 -12.90 -1.99
N TRP A 107 2.60 -11.78 -1.81
CA TRP A 107 1.14 -11.77 -1.86
C TRP A 107 0.60 -10.59 -2.65
N ASN A 108 -0.55 -10.78 -3.28
CA ASN A 108 -1.21 -9.71 -4.01
C ASN A 108 -1.85 -8.73 -3.01
N VAL A 109 -1.35 -7.50 -2.95
CA VAL A 109 -1.97 -6.42 -2.20
C VAL A 109 -3.19 -5.93 -2.98
N THR A 110 -4.34 -5.82 -2.30
CA THR A 110 -5.63 -5.41 -2.89
C THR A 110 -6.17 -4.11 -2.32
N LEU A 111 -5.66 -3.68 -1.17
CA LEU A 111 -5.98 -2.41 -0.55
C LEU A 111 -4.74 -1.94 0.19
N PHE A 112 -4.42 -0.67 0.03
CA PHE A 112 -3.37 -0.03 0.80
C PHE A 112 -3.75 1.42 1.02
N HIS A 113 -4.30 1.73 2.20
CA HIS A 113 -4.59 3.10 2.60
C HIS A 113 -3.67 3.48 3.76
N TYR A 114 -2.62 4.23 3.45
CA TYR A 114 -1.70 4.83 4.39
C TYR A 114 -1.82 6.35 4.34
N ARG A 115 -1.73 6.98 5.50
CA ARG A 115 -1.56 8.42 5.63
C ARG A 115 -0.67 8.67 6.83
N GLN A 116 0.36 9.48 6.62
CA GLN A 116 1.17 10.00 7.70
C GLN A 116 0.33 10.98 8.51
N THR A 117 0.26 10.80 9.83
CA THR A 117 -0.64 11.58 10.69
C THR A 117 0.10 12.61 11.54
N GLY A 118 1.42 12.68 11.46
CA GLY A 118 2.25 13.57 12.31
C GLY A 118 2.24 13.18 13.79
N ASN A 119 1.55 12.09 14.14
CA ASN A 119 1.56 11.47 15.45
C ASN A 119 2.74 10.48 15.56
N SER A 120 2.96 9.89 16.74
CA SER A 120 3.95 8.81 16.92
C SER A 120 3.57 7.50 16.22
N THR A 121 2.28 7.34 15.90
CA THR A 121 1.72 6.12 15.30
C THR A 121 0.76 6.49 14.18
N SER A 122 0.86 5.79 13.06
CA SER A 122 -0.09 5.87 11.96
C SER A 122 -0.77 4.53 11.70
N TYR A 123 -1.94 4.57 11.08
CA TYR A 123 -2.71 3.39 10.73
C TYR A 123 -2.73 3.17 9.22
N VAL A 124 -2.59 1.90 8.84
CA VAL A 124 -2.71 1.44 7.46
C VAL A 124 -3.87 0.47 7.35
N LEU A 125 -4.78 0.70 6.41
CA LEU A 125 -5.67 -0.37 5.97
C LEU A 125 -4.97 -1.15 4.86
N LEU A 126 -4.73 -2.44 5.13
CA LEU A 126 -4.11 -3.37 4.20
C LEU A 126 -5.16 -4.42 3.80
N GLY A 127 -5.39 -4.58 2.51
CA GLY A 127 -6.06 -5.74 1.94
C GLY A 127 -5.04 -6.57 1.18
N ILE A 128 -5.12 -7.88 1.34
CA ILE A 128 -4.18 -8.83 0.76
C ILE A 128 -4.91 -10.12 0.41
N GLN A 129 -4.64 -10.67 -0.78
CA GLN A 129 -5.14 -11.99 -1.14
C GLN A 129 -4.22 -13.06 -0.57
N VAL A 130 -4.79 -13.91 0.27
CA VAL A 130 -4.10 -15.05 0.87
C VAL A 130 -4.86 -16.32 0.52
N PRO A 131 -4.57 -16.93 -0.64
CA PRO A 131 -5.13 -18.22 -0.99
C PRO A 131 -4.86 -19.29 0.10
N PRO A 132 -5.74 -20.29 0.29
CA PRO A 132 -5.58 -21.31 1.32
C PRO A 132 -4.21 -22.00 1.31
N GLU A 133 -3.66 -22.27 0.12
CA GLU A 133 -2.35 -22.87 -0.09
C GLU A 133 -1.19 -21.99 0.43
N ALA A 134 -1.36 -20.67 0.42
CA ALA A 134 -0.37 -19.69 0.86
C ALA A 134 -0.55 -19.27 2.34
N ALA A 135 -1.59 -19.75 3.01
CA ALA A 135 -1.94 -19.32 4.37
C ALA A 135 -0.82 -19.59 5.40
N SER A 136 -0.11 -20.72 5.25
CA SER A 136 1.00 -21.09 6.14
C SER A 136 2.20 -20.17 5.97
N ASP A 137 2.54 -19.80 4.73
CA ASP A 137 3.60 -18.85 4.43
C ASP A 137 3.25 -17.45 4.90
N PHE A 138 2.00 -17.02 4.68
CA PHE A 138 1.52 -15.74 5.15
C PHE A 138 1.62 -15.65 6.68
N LYS A 139 1.22 -16.70 7.41
CA LYS A 139 1.33 -16.73 8.87
C LYS A 139 2.79 -16.64 9.35
N ARG A 140 3.75 -17.17 8.59
CA ARG A 140 5.19 -17.02 8.88
C ARG A 140 5.66 -15.58 8.67
N ALA A 141 5.34 -14.97 7.53
CA ALA A 141 5.72 -13.59 7.26
C ALA A 141 5.03 -12.59 8.21
N GLN A 142 3.75 -12.80 8.52
CA GLN A 142 3.01 -12.00 9.49
C GLN A 142 3.66 -12.06 10.87
N ARG A 143 4.18 -13.21 11.31
CA ARG A 143 4.93 -13.32 12.57
C ARG A 143 6.17 -12.44 12.58
N LYS A 144 6.94 -12.44 11.49
CA LYS A 144 8.12 -11.58 11.35
C LYS A 144 7.73 -10.09 11.39
N LEU A 145 6.67 -9.72 10.68
CA LEU A 145 6.17 -8.34 10.68
C LEU A 145 5.63 -7.92 12.05
N ARG A 146 5.09 -8.84 12.84
CA ARG A 146 4.60 -8.56 14.21
C ARG A 146 5.69 -8.17 15.21
N GLU A 147 6.96 -8.30 14.86
CA GLU A 147 8.08 -7.76 15.65
C GLU A 147 8.10 -6.22 15.63
N GLU A 148 7.57 -5.61 14.58
CA GLU A 148 7.58 -4.15 14.38
C GLU A 148 6.18 -3.53 14.20
N PHE A 149 5.23 -4.29 13.66
CA PHE A 149 3.91 -3.80 13.26
C PHE A 149 2.78 -4.57 13.95
N THR A 150 1.77 -3.86 14.45
CA THR A 150 0.59 -4.52 15.05
C THR A 150 -0.47 -4.73 13.98
N PHE A 151 -0.91 -5.97 13.77
CA PHE A 151 -2.00 -6.32 12.83
C PHE A 151 -3.25 -6.74 13.58
N GLU A 152 -4.36 -6.12 13.23
CA GLU A 152 -5.71 -6.48 13.63
C GLU A 152 -6.51 -6.80 12.37
N GLU A 153 -7.01 -8.04 12.27
CA GLU A 153 -7.85 -8.42 11.13
C GLU A 153 -9.25 -7.84 11.29
N ILE A 154 -9.80 -7.31 10.20
CA ILE A 154 -11.14 -6.77 10.14
C ILE A 154 -12.09 -7.91 9.76
N GLU A 155 -12.80 -8.43 10.77
CA GLU A 155 -13.75 -9.54 10.63
C GLU A 155 -15.13 -9.17 11.21
N GLY A 156 -16.12 -10.05 10.98
CA GLY A 156 -17.48 -9.90 11.53
C GLY A 156 -18.14 -8.56 11.17
N GLN A 157 -18.76 -7.91 12.15
CA GLN A 157 -19.46 -6.64 11.96
C GLN A 157 -18.55 -5.52 11.42
N ALA A 158 -17.27 -5.49 11.81
CA ALA A 158 -16.33 -4.49 11.30
C ALA A 158 -16.07 -4.70 9.80
N ARG A 159 -16.08 -5.95 9.32
CA ARG A 159 -15.96 -6.29 7.89
C ARG A 159 -17.19 -5.89 7.11
N GLU A 160 -18.39 -6.06 7.68
CA GLU A 160 -19.64 -5.61 7.07
C GLU A 160 -19.64 -4.10 6.88
N VAL A 161 -19.28 -3.34 7.92
CA VAL A 161 -19.15 -1.87 7.84
C VAL A 161 -18.10 -1.47 6.81
N PHE A 162 -16.93 -2.12 6.81
CA PHE A 162 -15.90 -1.88 5.80
C PHE A 162 -16.46 -2.06 4.38
N ASN A 163 -17.20 -3.14 4.13
CA ASN A 163 -17.79 -3.42 2.83
C ASN A 163 -18.85 -2.39 2.41
N MET A 164 -19.55 -1.76 3.37
CA MET A 164 -20.53 -0.71 3.05
C MET A 164 -19.90 0.61 2.58
N PHE A 165 -18.71 0.95 3.07
CA PHE A 165 -18.12 2.28 2.88
C PHE A 165 -16.83 2.32 2.05
N ILE A 166 -16.13 1.18 1.90
CA ILE A 166 -14.79 1.12 1.31
C ILE A 166 -14.72 0.14 0.10
N GLN A 167 -15.85 -0.46 -0.30
CA GLN A 167 -15.99 -1.20 -1.57
C GLN A 167 -16.13 -0.26 -2.77
#